data_AF-A0A9D9R5E7-F1
#
_entry.id   AF-A0A9D9R5E7-F1
#
_cell.length_a   1.000
_cell.length_b   1.000
_cell.length_c   1.000
_cell.angle_alpha   90.00
_cell.angle_beta   90.00
_cell.angle_gamma   90.00
#
_symmetry.space_group_name_H-M   'P 1'
#
loop_
_entity.id
_entity.type
_entity.pdbx_description
1 polymer ?
#
loop_
_entity_poly.entity_id
_entity_poly.type
_entity_poly.pdbx_seq_one_letter_code
_entity_poly.pdbx_strand_id
1 'polypeptide(L)'
;MSALGNYFKEIFEVVQSTRKGMALTWKHAWDARKQRTVHQIQDAGYFQQSEGIVTLEYPSLQIPTPVNGRYQLHNEMDDCIVCDKCVKVCPVDCIDIEPIKATGLVGHASDGSPIRLYAAKFDIDMSKCCFCGLCTTVCPTECLTMTSEYDFSVF
;
A
#
# COMPACT_ATOMS: atom_id res chain seq x y z
N MET A 1 -5.38 46.33 43.80
CA MET A 1 -4.40 45.27 43.47
C MET A 1 -3.57 45.79 42.30
N SER A 2 -2.25 45.93 42.47
CA SER A 2 -1.41 46.78 41.60
C SER A 2 -1.13 46.11 40.25
N ALA A 3 -1.16 46.90 39.17
CA ALA A 3 -0.85 46.46 37.79
C ALA A 3 0.53 45.77 37.68
N LEU A 4 1.49 46.17 38.52
CA LEU A 4 2.81 45.52 38.61
C LEU A 4 2.74 44.05 39.06
N GLY A 5 1.86 43.71 40.01
CA GLY A 5 1.74 42.35 40.53
C GLY A 5 1.19 41.36 39.51
N ASN A 6 0.26 41.83 38.66
CA ASN A 6 -0.29 41.03 37.57
C ASN A 6 0.73 40.81 36.45
N TYR A 7 1.54 41.83 36.12
CA TYR A 7 2.62 41.72 35.12
C TYR A 7 3.65 40.64 35.47
N PHE A 8 4.13 40.59 36.72
CA PHE A 8 5.08 39.56 37.14
C PHE A 8 4.47 38.15 37.17
N LYS A 9 3.16 38.05 37.45
CA LYS A 9 2.44 36.77 37.40
C LYS A 9 2.35 36.23 35.97
N GLU A 10 2.05 37.08 34.99
CA GLU A 10 2.02 36.71 33.58
C GLU A 10 3.39 36.27 33.07
N ILE A 11 4.47 36.98 33.44
CA ILE A 11 5.84 36.56 33.10
C ILE A 11 6.14 35.17 33.68
N PHE A 12 5.77 34.93 34.93
CA PHE A 12 6.00 33.63 35.57
C PHE A 12 5.24 32.50 34.85
N GLU A 13 3.99 32.75 34.45
CA GLU A 13 3.20 31.79 33.67
C GLU A 13 3.84 31.48 32.30
N VAL A 14 4.34 32.51 31.59
CA VAL A 14 5.05 32.35 30.31
C VAL A 14 6.36 31.58 30.48
N VAL A 15 7.15 31.89 31.51
CA VAL A 15 8.39 31.16 31.79
C VAL A 15 8.08 29.71 32.16
N GLN A 16 7.02 29.46 32.94
CA GLN A 16 6.61 28.12 33.32
C GLN A 16 6.15 27.29 32.11
N SER A 17 5.35 27.87 31.21
CA SER A 17 4.88 27.19 30.00
C SER A 17 6.02 26.94 29.01
N THR A 18 6.91 27.92 28.81
CA THR A 18 8.09 27.78 27.95
C THR A 18 9.04 26.69 28.47
N ARG A 19 9.30 26.66 29.78
CA ARG A 19 10.12 25.63 30.43
C ARG A 19 9.51 24.23 30.24
N LYS A 20 8.18 24.09 30.39
CA LYS A 20 7.48 22.83 30.14
C LYS A 20 7.62 22.39 28.68
N GLY A 21 7.42 23.30 27.73
CA GLY A 21 7.57 23.03 26.30
C GLY A 21 8.99 22.58 25.96
N MET A 22 10.01 23.33 26.40
CA MET A 22 11.41 23.00 26.16
C MET A 22 11.82 21.66 26.81
N ALA A 23 11.31 21.35 28.00
CA ALA A 23 11.55 20.06 28.65
C ALA A 23 10.93 18.89 27.85
N LEU A 24 9.74 19.08 27.28
CA LEU A 24 9.09 18.09 26.41
C LEU A 24 9.88 17.91 25.11
N THR A 25 10.28 19.01 24.46
CA THR A 25 11.13 18.95 23.26
C THR A 25 12.45 18.27 23.54
N TRP A 26 13.09 18.57 24.68
CA TRP A 26 14.34 17.91 25.08
C TRP A 26 14.16 16.41 25.31
N LYS A 27 13.05 15.99 25.92
CA LYS A 27 12.70 14.57 26.05
C LYS A 27 12.63 13.90 24.68
N HIS A 28 11.87 14.46 23.74
CA HIS A 28 11.76 13.90 22.39
C HIS A 28 13.10 13.88 21.64
N ALA A 29 13.93 14.93 21.77
CA ALA A 29 15.26 14.98 21.15
C ALA A 29 16.20 13.91 21.72
N TRP A 30 16.12 13.66 23.03
CA TRP A 30 16.92 12.64 23.69
C TRP A 30 16.48 11.21 23.30
N ASP A 31 15.16 10.98 23.20
CA ASP A 31 14.57 9.71 22.77
C ASP A 31 14.88 9.42 21.29
N ALA A 32 14.92 10.44 20.44
CA ALA A 32 15.24 10.34 19.01
C ALA A 32 16.67 9.86 18.71
N ARG A 33 17.55 9.72 19.72
CA ARG A 33 18.87 9.10 19.57
C ARG A 33 18.80 7.59 19.36
N LYS A 34 17.65 6.97 19.63
CA LYS A 34 17.40 5.55 19.36
C LYS A 34 16.47 5.43 18.14
N GLN A 35 16.76 4.45 17.31
CA GLN A 35 15.90 4.12 16.16
C GLN A 35 14.83 3.11 16.55
N ARG A 36 13.61 3.27 16.02
CA ARG A 36 12.55 2.26 16.16
C ARG A 36 12.82 1.06 15.28
N THR A 37 12.44 -0.13 15.76
CA THR A 37 12.50 -1.35 14.94
C THR A 37 11.34 -1.38 13.96
N VAL A 38 11.56 -1.97 12.79
CA VAL A 38 10.50 -2.14 11.79
C VAL A 38 9.60 -3.30 12.22
N HIS A 39 8.33 -3.01 12.47
CA HIS A 39 7.30 -4.00 12.78
C HIS A 39 6.17 -3.95 11.75
N GLN A 40 5.46 -5.06 11.56
CA GLN A 40 4.23 -5.04 10.80
C GLN A 40 3.13 -4.32 11.59
N ILE A 41 2.23 -3.63 10.89
CA ILE A 41 1.04 -3.02 11.51
C ILE A 41 0.18 -4.08 12.23
N GLN A 42 0.25 -5.34 11.78
CA GLN A 42 -0.51 -6.46 12.34
C GLN A 42 0.12 -7.05 13.62
N ASP A 43 1.35 -6.66 13.97
CA ASP A 43 2.04 -7.18 15.15
C ASP A 43 1.36 -6.65 16.43
N ALA A 44 1.12 -7.53 17.41
CA ALA A 44 0.48 -7.17 18.68
C ALA A 44 1.24 -6.06 19.45
N GLY A 45 2.54 -5.91 19.19
CA GLY A 45 3.41 -4.90 19.79
C GLY A 45 3.54 -3.59 19.02
N TYR A 46 2.86 -3.42 17.87
CA TYR A 46 3.05 -2.26 17.00
C TYR A 46 2.84 -0.91 17.72
N PHE A 47 1.75 -0.78 18.50
CA PHE A 47 1.42 0.45 19.22
C PHE A 47 2.22 0.65 20.53
N GLN A 48 3.02 -0.32 20.95
CA GLN A 48 3.80 -0.23 22.19
C GLN A 48 5.10 0.56 22.00
N GLN A 49 5.48 0.84 20.75
CA GLN A 49 6.68 1.57 20.38
C GLN A 49 6.48 3.10 20.44
N SER A 50 6.46 3.64 21.65
CA SER A 50 6.26 5.09 21.86
C SER A 50 7.54 5.93 21.76
N GLU A 51 8.73 5.32 21.89
CA GLU A 51 10.02 6.00 21.95
C GLU A 51 10.85 5.80 20.67
N GLY A 52 11.79 6.72 20.38
CA GLY A 52 12.68 6.65 19.21
C GLY A 52 12.21 7.42 17.98
N ILE A 53 13.06 7.45 16.95
CA ILE A 53 12.75 8.12 15.67
C ILE A 53 11.61 7.40 14.93
N VAL A 54 10.61 8.16 14.48
CA VAL A 54 9.41 7.62 13.81
C VAL A 54 9.67 7.33 12.33
N THR A 55 10.59 8.08 11.71
CA THR A 55 10.90 7.92 10.29
C THR A 55 11.78 6.70 10.05
N LEU A 56 11.66 6.15 8.84
CA LEU A 56 12.52 5.11 8.30
C LEU A 56 13.28 5.68 7.10
N GLU A 57 14.51 5.21 6.90
CA GLU A 57 15.33 5.63 5.77
C GLU A 57 15.13 4.68 4.59
N TYR A 58 14.25 5.04 3.67
CA TYR A 58 14.13 4.33 2.40
C TYR A 58 15.29 4.77 1.47
N PRO A 59 15.98 3.87 0.74
CA PRO A 59 15.66 2.45 0.50
C PRO A 59 16.36 1.44 1.43
N SER A 60 17.20 1.88 2.36
CA SER A 60 18.00 0.99 3.22
C SER A 60 17.15 0.18 4.20
N LEU A 61 16.04 0.76 4.67
CA LEU A 61 15.05 0.14 5.53
C LEU A 61 13.65 0.28 4.94
N GLN A 62 12.98 -0.85 4.77
CA GLN A 62 11.65 -0.92 4.16
C GLN A 62 10.61 -1.41 5.16
N ILE A 63 9.40 -0.87 5.06
CA ILE A 63 8.26 -1.35 5.84
C ILE A 63 7.77 -2.65 5.17
N PRO A 64 7.53 -3.72 5.94
CA PRO A 64 6.91 -4.92 5.42
C PRO A 64 5.50 -4.61 4.90
N THR A 65 5.23 -5.02 3.68
CA THR A 65 3.94 -4.83 3.03
C THR A 65 2.86 -5.69 3.70
N PRO A 66 1.63 -5.17 3.88
CA PRO A 66 0.53 -5.94 4.41
C PRO A 66 0.12 -7.06 3.44
N VAL A 67 -0.35 -8.18 3.99
CA VAL A 67 -0.77 -9.37 3.22
C VAL A 67 -1.89 -9.05 2.23
N ASN A 68 -2.80 -8.14 2.59
CA ASN A 68 -3.92 -7.69 1.76
C ASN A 68 -3.61 -6.38 1.01
N GLY A 69 -2.32 -6.07 0.83
CA GLY A 69 -1.88 -4.92 0.06
C GLY A 69 -2.30 -5.03 -1.40
N ARG A 70 -2.70 -3.90 -1.99
CA ARG A 70 -3.01 -3.78 -3.42
C ARG A 70 -1.90 -2.99 -4.08
N TYR A 71 -0.93 -3.70 -4.65
CA TYR A 71 0.21 -3.11 -5.35
C TYR A 71 0.18 -3.54 -6.82
N GLN A 72 1.31 -3.93 -7.42
CA GLN A 72 1.32 -4.29 -8.82
C GLN A 72 0.46 -5.53 -9.11
N LEU A 73 -0.29 -5.46 -10.20
CA LEU A 73 -1.08 -6.58 -10.70
C LEU A 73 -0.17 -7.58 -11.43
N HIS A 74 -0.22 -8.83 -11.01
CA HIS A 74 0.41 -9.97 -11.68
C HIS A 74 -0.64 -10.75 -12.47
N ASN A 75 -0.22 -11.27 -13.62
CA ASN A 75 -1.09 -11.95 -14.57
C ASN A 75 -0.46 -13.29 -14.98
N GLU A 76 -1.12 -14.39 -14.61
CA GLU A 76 -0.79 -15.74 -15.01
C GLU A 76 -1.61 -16.11 -16.26
N MET A 77 -1.02 -15.91 -17.44
CA MET A 77 -1.75 -16.03 -18.72
C MET A 77 -2.21 -17.46 -19.00
N ASP A 78 -1.52 -18.46 -18.48
CA ASP A 78 -1.88 -19.87 -18.68
C ASP A 78 -3.24 -20.22 -18.05
N ASP A 79 -3.68 -19.45 -17.06
CA ASP A 79 -4.96 -19.64 -16.37
C ASP A 79 -6.08 -18.71 -16.89
N CYS A 80 -5.80 -17.87 -17.88
CA CYS A 80 -6.78 -16.96 -18.45
C CYS A 80 -7.71 -17.66 -19.45
N ILE A 81 -9.01 -17.70 -19.12
CA ILE A 81 -10.06 -18.25 -20.00
C ILE A 81 -10.71 -17.22 -20.94
N VAL A 82 -10.18 -15.99 -20.99
CA VAL A 82 -10.66 -14.91 -21.88
C VAL A 82 -12.17 -14.62 -21.69
N CYS A 83 -12.59 -14.42 -20.44
CA CYS A 83 -13.99 -14.22 -20.07
C CYS A 83 -14.46 -12.75 -20.07
N ASP A 84 -13.54 -11.80 -20.29
CA ASP A 84 -13.75 -10.34 -20.30
C ASP A 84 -14.38 -9.74 -19.02
N LYS A 85 -14.41 -10.47 -17.90
CA LYS A 85 -14.94 -9.94 -16.64
C LYS A 85 -14.06 -8.83 -16.07
N CYS A 86 -12.75 -8.98 -16.15
CA CYS A 86 -11.77 -7.99 -15.68
C CYS A 86 -11.87 -6.68 -16.47
N VAL A 87 -12.08 -6.75 -17.79
CA VAL A 87 -12.27 -5.58 -18.66
C VAL A 87 -13.56 -4.85 -18.26
N LYS A 88 -14.68 -5.57 -18.15
CA LYS A 88 -16.00 -4.97 -17.86
C LYS A 88 -16.12 -4.35 -16.47
N VAL A 89 -15.39 -4.87 -15.48
CA VAL A 89 -15.44 -4.34 -14.11
C VAL A 89 -14.47 -3.18 -13.89
N CYS A 90 -13.52 -2.97 -14.80
CA CYS A 90 -12.48 -1.97 -14.63
C CYS A 90 -13.10 -0.56 -14.67
N PRO A 91 -12.91 0.29 -13.64
CA PRO A 91 -13.49 1.63 -13.62
C PRO A 91 -12.79 2.63 -14.54
N VAL A 92 -11.60 2.28 -15.04
CA VAL A 92 -10.70 3.15 -15.82
C VAL A 92 -10.35 2.56 -17.19
N ASP A 93 -10.98 1.44 -17.57
CA ASP A 93 -10.77 0.73 -18.84
C ASP A 93 -9.28 0.54 -19.18
N CYS A 94 -8.47 0.11 -18.20
CA CYS A 94 -7.02 -0.07 -18.36
C CYS A 94 -6.61 -1.46 -18.89
N ILE A 95 -7.54 -2.38 -19.11
CA ILE A 95 -7.25 -3.75 -19.57
C ILE A 95 -7.82 -3.92 -20.98
N ASP A 96 -6.98 -4.35 -21.91
CA ASP A 96 -7.33 -4.62 -23.31
C ASP A 96 -7.06 -6.10 -23.65
N ILE A 97 -8.09 -6.79 -24.14
CA ILE A 97 -8.05 -8.22 -24.44
C ILE A 97 -8.59 -8.44 -25.85
N GLU A 98 -7.81 -9.10 -26.70
CA GLU A 98 -8.23 -9.50 -28.04
C GLU A 98 -8.48 -11.01 -28.09
N PRO A 99 -9.74 -11.48 -28.07
CA PRO A 99 -10.05 -12.91 -28.09
C PRO A 99 -9.96 -13.49 -29.50
N ILE A 100 -9.35 -14.66 -29.64
CA ILE A 100 -9.45 -15.48 -30.85
C ILE A 100 -10.09 -16.83 -30.53
N LYS A 101 -11.03 -17.23 -31.40
CA LYS A 101 -11.76 -18.48 -31.29
C LYS A 101 -10.84 -19.65 -31.64
N ALA A 102 -10.64 -20.57 -30.70
CA ALA A 102 -9.98 -21.83 -31.00
C ALA A 102 -10.95 -22.80 -31.70
N THR A 103 -10.41 -23.66 -32.56
CA THR A 103 -11.17 -24.72 -33.24
C THR A 103 -11.48 -25.92 -32.34
N GLY A 104 -10.91 -25.96 -31.14
CA GLY A 104 -11.08 -27.04 -30.16
C GLY A 104 -10.71 -26.60 -28.74
N LEU A 105 -10.54 -27.57 -27.84
CA LEU A 105 -10.04 -27.30 -26.49
C LEU A 105 -8.54 -27.00 -26.57
N VAL A 106 -8.12 -25.84 -26.04
CA VAL A 106 -6.71 -25.41 -26.04
C VAL A 106 -5.96 -26.03 -24.87
N GLY A 107 -6.60 -26.06 -23.70
CA GLY A 107 -6.02 -26.57 -22.46
C GLY A 107 -7.01 -26.51 -21.30
N HIS A 108 -6.50 -26.71 -20.09
CA HIS A 108 -7.23 -26.49 -18.84
C HIS A 108 -6.41 -25.55 -17.97
N ALA A 109 -7.10 -24.62 -17.29
CA ALA A 109 -6.48 -23.81 -16.24
C ALA A 109 -6.12 -24.68 -15.02
N SER A 110 -5.36 -24.14 -14.08
CA SER A 110 -5.00 -24.76 -12.80
C SER A 110 -6.20 -25.21 -11.99
N ASP A 111 -7.33 -24.49 -12.09
CA ASP A 111 -8.62 -24.84 -11.47
C ASP A 111 -9.40 -25.93 -12.25
N GLY A 112 -8.84 -26.46 -13.35
CA GLY A 112 -9.49 -27.46 -14.20
C GLY A 112 -10.55 -26.89 -15.17
N SER A 113 -10.72 -25.57 -15.20
CA SER A 113 -11.65 -24.92 -16.14
C SER A 113 -11.18 -25.07 -17.60
N PRO A 114 -12.08 -25.34 -18.55
CA PRO A 114 -11.70 -25.59 -19.94
C PRO A 114 -11.38 -24.28 -20.69
N ILE A 115 -10.18 -24.19 -21.25
CA ILE A 115 -9.75 -23.06 -22.09
C ILE A 115 -10.17 -23.34 -23.53
N ARG A 116 -11.08 -22.51 -24.05
CA ARG A 116 -11.63 -22.62 -25.42
C ARG A 116 -11.30 -21.42 -26.31
N LEU A 117 -10.74 -20.38 -25.73
CA LEU A 117 -10.35 -19.14 -26.39
C LEU A 117 -8.89 -18.90 -26.05
N TYR A 118 -8.15 -18.31 -26.98
CA TYR A 118 -6.82 -17.79 -26.70
C TYR A 118 -6.84 -16.27 -26.82
N ALA A 119 -6.11 -15.59 -25.95
CA ALA A 119 -5.92 -14.15 -26.05
C ALA A 119 -4.78 -13.88 -27.05
N ALA A 120 -5.08 -13.20 -28.15
CA ALA A 120 -4.06 -12.70 -29.07
C ALA A 120 -3.19 -11.64 -28.40
N LYS A 121 -3.85 -10.86 -27.55
CA LYS A 121 -3.32 -9.72 -26.82
C LYS A 121 -4.00 -9.68 -25.46
N PHE A 122 -3.21 -9.44 -24.43
CA PHE A 122 -3.67 -9.17 -23.08
C PHE A 122 -2.74 -8.10 -22.50
N ASP A 123 -3.16 -6.85 -22.61
CA ASP A 123 -2.37 -5.71 -22.18
C ASP A 123 -3.06 -5.03 -21.00
N ILE A 124 -2.26 -4.64 -20.01
CA ILE A 124 -2.73 -3.87 -18.86
C ILE A 124 -1.93 -2.57 -18.81
N ASP A 125 -2.63 -1.46 -19.01
CA ASP A 125 -2.07 -0.12 -18.93
C ASP A 125 -1.91 0.31 -17.46
N MET A 126 -0.72 0.07 -16.90
CA MET A 126 -0.40 0.43 -15.52
C MET A 126 -0.41 1.95 -15.27
N SER A 127 -0.32 2.77 -16.32
CA SER A 127 -0.41 4.24 -16.17
C SER A 127 -1.84 4.71 -15.87
N LYS A 128 -2.85 3.92 -16.27
CA LYS A 128 -4.27 4.18 -15.98
C LYS A 128 -4.77 3.44 -14.75
N CYS A 129 -4.15 2.31 -14.41
CA CYS A 129 -4.59 1.46 -13.31
C CYS A 129 -4.62 2.24 -11.97
N CYS A 130 -5.76 2.18 -11.27
CA CYS A 130 -5.92 2.82 -9.96
C CYS A 130 -5.84 1.82 -8.79
N PHE A 131 -5.32 0.60 -9.02
CA PHE A 131 -5.11 -0.44 -8.02
C PHE A 131 -6.34 -0.80 -7.17
N CYS A 132 -7.54 -0.76 -7.77
CA CYS A 132 -8.79 -1.00 -7.05
C CYS A 132 -8.97 -2.45 -6.58
N GLY A 133 -8.38 -3.44 -7.28
CA GLY A 133 -8.54 -4.86 -6.98
C GLY A 133 -9.83 -5.50 -7.50
N LEU A 134 -10.66 -4.78 -8.26
CA LEU A 134 -11.90 -5.36 -8.78
C LEU A 134 -11.64 -6.49 -9.79
N CYS A 135 -10.62 -6.35 -10.64
CA CYS A 135 -10.24 -7.36 -11.62
C CYS A 135 -9.86 -8.71 -10.98
N THR A 136 -9.17 -8.70 -9.83
CA THR A 136 -8.80 -9.93 -9.11
C THR A 136 -10.02 -10.56 -8.44
N THR A 137 -10.94 -9.75 -7.90
CA THR A 137 -12.16 -10.26 -7.23
C THR A 137 -13.17 -10.93 -8.16
N VAL A 138 -13.24 -10.50 -9.43
CA VAL A 138 -14.21 -11.07 -10.40
C VAL A 138 -13.60 -12.20 -11.24
N CYS A 139 -12.29 -12.42 -11.14
CA CYS A 139 -11.60 -13.41 -11.93
C CYS A 139 -11.98 -14.82 -11.45
N PRO A 140 -12.64 -15.64 -12.28
CA PRO A 140 -13.10 -16.95 -11.86
C PRO A 140 -11.96 -17.98 -11.71
N THR A 141 -10.85 -17.78 -12.43
CA THR A 141 -9.69 -18.68 -12.43
C THR A 141 -8.53 -18.14 -11.60
N GLU A 142 -8.73 -17.00 -10.93
CA GLU A 142 -7.69 -16.32 -10.14
C GLU A 142 -6.39 -16.01 -10.91
N CYS A 143 -6.43 -15.94 -12.25
CA CYS A 143 -5.25 -15.61 -13.07
C CYS A 143 -4.67 -14.21 -12.82
N LEU A 144 -5.47 -13.29 -12.26
CA LEU A 144 -5.03 -11.95 -11.88
C LEU A 144 -4.91 -11.87 -10.36
N THR A 145 -3.72 -11.54 -9.88
CA THR A 145 -3.42 -11.41 -8.45
C THR A 145 -2.72 -10.09 -8.14
N MET A 146 -2.89 -9.57 -6.93
CA MET A 146 -2.15 -8.40 -6.44
C MET A 146 -0.86 -8.88 -5.77
N THR A 147 0.27 -8.35 -6.20
CA THR A 147 1.57 -8.62 -5.58
C THR A 147 1.83 -7.67 -4.42
N SER A 148 2.92 -7.91 -3.69
CA SER A 148 3.47 -7.02 -2.66
C SER A 148 4.46 -5.99 -3.21
N GLU A 149 4.69 -5.96 -4.51
CA GLU A 149 5.75 -5.14 -5.09
C GLU A 149 5.19 -3.77 -5.52
N TYR A 150 5.71 -2.72 -4.89
CA TYR A 150 5.21 -1.35 -5.01
C TYR A 150 6.14 -0.43 -5.82
N ASP A 151 7.35 -0.87 -6.10
CA ASP A 151 8.39 -0.05 -6.72
C ASP A 151 8.55 -0.36 -8.21
N PHE A 152 7.54 0.03 -9.00
CA PHE A 152 7.48 -0.19 -10.45
C PHE A 152 7.57 1.10 -11.26
N SER A 153 8.37 2.04 -10.78
CA SER A 153 8.61 3.27 -11.53
C SER A 153 9.40 2.99 -12.82
N VAL A 154 8.91 3.50 -13.94
CA VAL A 154 9.56 3.47 -15.25
C VAL A 154 9.62 4.90 -15.81
N PHE A 155 10.61 5.18 -16.68
CA PHE A 155 10.91 6.52 -17.20
C PHE A 155 10.10 6.87 -18.45
#